data_AF-A0A819VW16-F1
#
_entry.id   AF-A0A819VW16-F1
#
_cell.length_a   1.000
_cell.length_b   1.000
_cell.length_c   1.000
_cell.angle_alpha   90.00
_cell.angle_beta   90.00
_cell.angle_gamma   90.00
#
_symmetry.space_group_name_H-M   'P 1'
#
loop_
_entity.id
_entity.type
_entity.pdbx_description
1 polymer ?
#
loop_
_entity_poly.entity_id
_entity_poly.type
_entity_poly.pdbx_seq_one_letter_code
_entity_poly.pdbx_strand_id
1 'polypeptide(L)'
;MGTHQCEINHFASSASMEVNGINRLFSRSERLYNVQYTHYIGDEHAKVFPKLSNDPPYKDISIVKIEDTNHFSKKMLHRLQKIAESEEN
;
A
#
# COMPACT_ATOMS: atom_id res chain seq x y z
N MET A 1 -28.87 -8.58 -19.41
CA MET A 1 -28.05 -8.14 -18.26
C MET A 1 -27.50 -9.38 -17.59
N GLY A 2 -26.18 -9.59 -17.59
CA GLY A 2 -25.57 -10.75 -16.95
C GLY A 2 -25.55 -10.57 -15.43
N THR A 3 -25.97 -11.59 -14.69
CA THR A 3 -25.91 -11.61 -13.23
C THR A 3 -24.45 -11.76 -12.80
N HIS A 4 -23.83 -10.67 -12.33
CA HIS A 4 -22.51 -10.73 -11.73
C HIS A 4 -22.62 -11.40 -10.35
N GLN A 5 -22.14 -12.64 -10.25
CA GLN A 5 -21.94 -13.33 -8.98
C GLN A 5 -20.52 -13.04 -8.47
N CYS A 6 -20.42 -12.38 -7.31
CA CYS A 6 -19.17 -12.15 -6.63
C CYS A 6 -19.03 -13.18 -5.49
N GLU A 7 -17.94 -13.95 -5.49
CA GLU A 7 -17.60 -14.84 -4.39
C GLU A 7 -16.76 -14.08 -3.36
N ILE A 8 -17.19 -14.09 -2.10
CA ILE A 8 -16.45 -13.45 -1.00
C ILE A 8 -15.18 -14.25 -0.73
N ASN A 9 -14.02 -13.59 -0.84
CA ASN A 9 -12.70 -14.21 -0.63
C ASN A 9 -11.94 -13.66 0.59
N HIS A 10 -12.51 -12.69 1.30
CA HIS A 10 -11.93 -12.09 2.50
C HIS A 10 -13.03 -11.55 3.40
N PHE A 11 -12.85 -11.75 4.71
CA PHE A 11 -13.79 -11.30 5.74
C PHE A 11 -13.08 -10.28 6.63
N ALA A 12 -13.06 -9.01 6.22
CA ALA A 12 -12.74 -7.82 7.04
C ALA A 12 -12.83 -6.57 6.15
N SER A 13 -12.28 -5.44 6.62
CA SER A 13 -12.24 -4.20 5.83
C SER A 13 -11.37 -4.34 4.58
N SER A 14 -11.65 -3.50 3.57
CA SER A 14 -10.82 -3.37 2.36
C SER A 14 -9.34 -3.10 2.70
N ALA A 15 -9.08 -2.25 3.69
CA ALA A 15 -7.72 -1.99 4.15
C ALA A 15 -7.04 -3.25 4.72
N SER A 16 -7.78 -4.13 5.41
CA SER A 16 -7.24 -5.41 5.89
C SER A 16 -7.02 -6.41 4.76
N MET A 17 -7.82 -6.35 3.69
CA MET A 17 -7.65 -7.18 2.51
C MET A 17 -6.31 -6.88 1.83
N GLU A 18 -5.98 -5.59 1.69
CA GLU A 18 -4.70 -5.16 1.11
C GLU A 18 -3.49 -5.67 1.90
N VAL A 19 -3.52 -5.51 3.23
CA VAL A 19 -2.48 -5.99 4.15
C VAL A 19 -2.28 -7.50 3.99
N ASN A 20 -3.37 -8.28 4.05
CA ASN A 20 -3.30 -9.74 3.94
C ASN A 20 -2.85 -10.19 2.55
N GLY A 21 -3.28 -9.46 1.51
CA GLY A 21 -2.91 -9.73 0.12
C GLY A 21 -1.41 -9.54 -0.12
N ILE A 22 -0.84 -8.42 0.34
CA ILE A 22 0.59 -8.11 0.22
C ILE A 22 1.43 -9.15 0.98
N ASN A 23 1.07 -9.47 2.23
CA ASN A 23 1.77 -10.50 2.99
C ASN A 23 1.75 -11.86 2.27
N ARG A 24 0.57 -12.26 1.75
CA ARG A 24 0.43 -13.51 1.00
C ARG A 24 1.27 -13.50 -0.29
N LEU A 25 1.34 -12.38 -0.99
CA LEU A 25 2.15 -12.23 -2.20
C LEU A 25 3.64 -12.38 -1.91
N PHE A 26 4.12 -11.72 -0.85
CA PHE A 26 5.54 -11.71 -0.49
C PHE A 26 6.00 -13.08 -0.01
N SER A 27 5.25 -13.72 0.89
CA SER A 27 5.57 -15.09 1.30
C SER A 27 5.47 -16.09 0.14
N ARG A 28 4.55 -15.87 -0.81
CA ARG A 28 4.42 -16.73 -1.99
C ARG A 28 5.59 -16.57 -2.96
N SER A 29 6.10 -15.36 -3.17
CA SER A 29 7.22 -15.12 -4.09
C SER A 29 8.50 -15.79 -3.61
N GLU A 30 8.78 -15.71 -2.31
CA GLU A 30 9.94 -16.38 -1.72
C GLU A 30 9.76 -17.90 -1.78
N ARG A 31 8.60 -18.42 -1.35
CA ARG A 31 8.35 -19.87 -1.31
C ARG A 31 8.38 -20.55 -2.68
N LEU A 32 7.80 -19.92 -3.71
CA LEU A 32 7.66 -20.55 -5.03
C LEU A 32 8.81 -20.24 -5.98
N TYR A 33 9.45 -19.08 -5.84
CA TYR A 33 10.39 -18.57 -6.82
C TYR A 33 11.72 -18.11 -6.21
N ASN A 34 11.87 -18.16 -4.88
CA ASN A 34 13.03 -17.64 -4.16
C ASN A 34 13.29 -16.14 -4.47
N VAL A 35 12.22 -15.37 -4.65
CA VAL A 35 12.26 -13.93 -4.94
C VAL A 35 11.70 -13.12 -3.77
N GLN A 36 12.42 -12.07 -3.40
CA GLN A 36 12.05 -11.17 -2.32
C GLN A 36 11.79 -9.76 -2.86
N TYR A 37 10.63 -9.19 -2.52
CA TYR A 37 10.31 -7.79 -2.81
C TYR A 37 10.98 -6.89 -1.78
N THR A 38 11.76 -5.91 -2.22
CA THR A 38 12.45 -4.96 -1.33
C THR A 38 11.72 -3.63 -1.19
N HIS A 39 10.78 -3.34 -2.10
CA HIS A 39 10.04 -2.07 -2.13
C HIS A 39 8.53 -2.34 -2.18
N TYR A 40 7.77 -1.52 -1.45
CA TYR A 40 6.31 -1.48 -1.48
C TYR A 40 5.85 -0.09 -1.94
N ILE A 41 5.06 -0.05 -3.01
CA ILE A 41 4.42 1.17 -3.49
C ILE A 41 3.04 1.24 -2.85
N GLY A 42 2.77 2.30 -2.09
CA GLY A 42 1.49 2.44 -1.42
C GLY A 42 1.19 3.84 -0.94
N ASP A 43 -0.10 4.08 -0.69
CA ASP A 43 -0.62 5.35 -0.20
C ASP A 43 -0.14 5.63 1.24
N GLU A 44 -0.06 6.91 1.63
CA GLU A 44 0.29 7.39 2.97
C GLU A 44 -0.59 6.76 4.05
N HIS A 45 -1.88 6.52 3.74
CA HIS A 45 -2.85 5.98 4.67
C HIS A 45 -2.89 4.44 4.74
N ALA A 46 -2.11 3.75 3.91
CA ALA A 46 -2.08 2.30 3.90
C ALA A 46 -1.44 1.75 5.18
N LYS A 47 -2.22 0.99 5.96
CA LYS A 47 -1.74 0.24 7.16
C LYS A 47 -0.78 -0.91 6.81
N VAL A 48 -0.54 -1.13 5.52
CA VAL A 48 0.34 -2.17 4.98
C VAL A 48 1.78 -1.97 5.43
N PHE A 49 2.34 -0.77 5.28
CA PHE A 49 3.74 -0.53 5.60
C PHE A 49 4.08 -0.73 7.09
N PRO A 50 3.33 -0.18 8.06
CA PRO A 50 3.54 -0.49 9.47
C PRO A 50 3.48 -2.00 9.77
N LYS A 51 2.57 -2.74 9.10
CA LYS A 51 2.48 -4.19 9.28
C LYS A 51 3.71 -4.91 8.71
N LEU A 52 4.17 -4.55 7.52
CA LEU A 52 5.40 -5.08 6.91
C LEU A 52 6.65 -4.75 7.73
N SER A 53 6.66 -3.63 8.44
CA SER A 53 7.80 -3.26 9.30
C SER A 53 7.78 -3.99 10.64
N ASN A 54 6.61 -4.20 11.24
CA ASN A 54 6.47 -4.88 12.53
C ASN A 54 6.53 -6.40 12.43
N ASP A 55 6.14 -6.94 11.28
CA ASP A 55 6.04 -8.36 10.99
C ASP A 55 6.65 -8.60 9.60
N PRO A 56 7.99 -8.52 9.50
CA PRO A 56 8.68 -8.55 8.23
C PRO A 56 8.47 -9.90 7.53
N PRO A 57 8.13 -9.89 6.23
CA PRO A 57 7.87 -11.11 5.48
C PRO A 57 9.14 -11.94 5.22
N TYR A 58 10.32 -11.35 5.41
CA TYR A 58 11.62 -11.97 5.21
C TYR A 58 12.52 -11.70 6.42
N LYS A 59 13.45 -12.62 6.71
CA LYS A 59 14.27 -12.58 7.94
C LYS A 59 15.30 -11.44 7.97
N ASP A 60 15.92 -11.14 6.82
CA ASP A 60 17.11 -10.28 6.74
C ASP A 60 16.90 -9.06 5.83
N ILE A 61 15.66 -8.76 5.45
CA ILE A 61 15.32 -7.66 4.54
C ILE A 61 14.29 -6.74 5.16
N SER A 62 14.60 -5.45 5.17
CA SER A 62 13.65 -4.38 5.46
C SER A 62 12.98 -3.91 4.18
N ILE A 63 11.64 -3.83 4.19
CA ILE A 63 10.87 -3.27 3.07
C ILE A 63 11.02 -1.74 3.07
N VAL A 64 11.28 -1.14 1.91
CA VAL A 64 11.25 0.32 1.72
C VAL A 64 9.90 0.74 1.15
N LYS A 65 9.24 1.72 1.80
CA LYS A 65 8.03 2.33 1.25
C LYS A 65 8.39 3.36 0.18
N ILE A 66 7.74 3.26 -0.96
CA ILE A 66 7.71 4.30 -1.99
C ILE A 66 6.30 4.89 -2.01
N GLU A 67 6.20 6.21 -1.98
CA GLU A 67 4.92 6.93 -2.07
C GLU A 67 4.37 6.84 -3.50
N ASP A 68 3.06 6.60 -3.64
CA ASP A 68 2.39 6.63 -4.94
C ASP A 68 2.52 8.03 -5.56
N THR A 69 2.90 8.09 -6.85
CA THR A 69 3.06 9.34 -7.61
C THR A 69 1.78 10.16 -7.62
N ASN A 70 0.61 9.51 -7.70
CA ASN A 70 -0.68 10.21 -7.67
C ASN A 70 -0.91 10.91 -6.32
N HIS A 71 -0.58 10.23 -5.22
CA HIS A 71 -0.70 10.79 -3.88
C HIS A 71 0.31 11.94 -3.68
N PHE A 72 1.55 11.72 -4.09
CA PHE A 72 2.59 12.74 -4.07
C PHE A 72 2.17 14.02 -4.82
N SER A 73 1.66 13.89 -6.04
CA SER A 73 1.20 15.03 -6.84
C SER A 73 0.02 15.77 -6.20
N LYS A 74 -0.97 15.06 -5.65
CA LYS A 74 -2.11 15.67 -4.92
C LYS A 74 -1.64 16.43 -3.68
N LYS A 75 -0.72 15.85 -2.92
CA LYS A 75 -0.13 16.46 -1.73
C LYS A 75 0.64 17.74 -2.08
N MET A 76 1.39 17.72 -3.18
CA MET A 76 2.09 18.90 -3.67
C MET A 76 1.10 20.00 -4.09
N LEU A 77 0.06 19.65 -4.85
CA LEU A 77 -0.99 20.59 -5.26
C LEU A 77 -1.67 21.24 -4.04
N HIS A 78 -2.08 20.45 -3.06
CA HIS A 78 -2.72 20.96 -1.84
C HIS A 78 -1.81 21.93 -1.07
N ARG A 79 -0.49 21.66 -1.01
CA ARG A 79 0.48 22.58 -0.39
C ARG A 79 0.57 23.91 -1.14
N LEU A 80 0.58 23.87 -2.47
CA LEU A 80 0.60 25.08 -3.30
C LEU A 80 -0.67 25.92 -3.12
N GLN A 81 -1.85 25.28 -3.09
CA GLN A 81 -3.13 25.95 -2.85
C GLN A 81 -3.15 26.66 -1.50
N LYS A 82 -2.70 25.98 -0.44
CA LYS A 82 -2.63 26.56 0.91
C LYS A 82 -1.69 27.78 0.97
N ILE A 83 -0.60 27.77 0.22
CA ILE A 83 0.31 28.91 0.12
C ILE A 83 -0.40 30.08 -0.59
N ALA A 84 -1.03 29.83 -1.74
CA ALA A 84 -1.76 30.85 -2.48
C ALA A 84 -2.87 31.50 -1.64
N GLU A 85 -3.66 30.70 -0.91
CA GLU A 85 -4.70 31.17 0.00
C GLU A 85 -4.15 32.00 1.19
N SER A 86 -2.90 31.74 1.59
CA SER A 86 -2.24 32.50 2.66
C SER A 86 -1.62 33.81 2.19
N GLU A 87 -1.40 33.99 0.89
CA GLU A 87 -0.88 35.23 0.30
C GLU A 87 -1.99 36.24 -0.08
N GLU A 88 -3.26 35.81 -0.13
CA GLU A 88 -4.42 36.68 -0.37
C GLU A 88 -5.01 37.33 0.91
N ASN A 89 -4.39 37.10 2.08
CA ASN A 89 -4.70 37.79 3.36
C ASN A 89 -3.56 38.72 3.78
#